data_AF-A0A1G9TXT1-F1
#
_entry.id   AF-A0A1G9TXT1-F1
#
_cell.length_a   1.000
_cell.length_b   1.000
_cell.length_c   1.000
_cell.angle_alpha   90.00
_cell.angle_beta   90.00
_cell.angle_gamma   90.00
#
_symmetry.space_group_name_H-M   'P 1'
#
loop_
_entity.id
_entity.type
_entity.pdbx_description
1 polymer ?
#
loop_
_entity_poly.entity_id
_entity_poly.type
_entity_poly.pdbx_seq_one_letter_code
_entity_poly.pdbx_strand_id
1 'polypeptide(L)'
;MKKTIILLITTLLLLIAVGCNSRDNKSNYNYTWDYETEEYKNMNVSDLISLRDKLIDDELKGLSKSDYEQQKKEILGNNNYQLVGFVNCLYTAMPEKDKLIKQIKLIKYLDSLDSGIDPAGEFIYQTNMNYQLNEFFTINNLWTEENKEKQCFDPTILVDNFEKIYEYTDLNKYLVFELIRSSYGDYTGKSISLEKEIFLLNELKNINDKKSDNRLVDEDYEKNLFLSHLRSMKTEFESKLKEEKLSQIEKENIKSNIELINNLIKN
;
A
#
# COMPACT_ATOMS: atom_id res chain seq x y z
N MET A 1 31.42 -45.77 -39.56
CA MET A 1 29.95 -45.93 -39.37
C MET A 1 29.51 -44.87 -38.36
N LYS A 2 28.77 -43.82 -38.77
CA LYS A 2 27.30 -43.68 -38.59
C LYS A 2 26.95 -43.70 -37.07
N LYS A 3 26.39 -42.67 -36.41
CA LYS A 3 25.50 -41.55 -36.82
C LYS A 3 25.61 -40.38 -35.82
N THR A 4 25.49 -39.16 -36.33
CA THR A 4 24.91 -38.02 -35.62
C THR A 4 23.41 -38.29 -35.37
N ILE A 5 22.91 -38.00 -34.17
CA ILE A 5 21.49 -37.69 -33.94
C ILE A 5 21.43 -36.42 -33.08
N ILE A 6 20.85 -35.37 -33.66
CA ILE A 6 20.29 -34.19 -33.00
C ILE A 6 18.76 -34.31 -33.13
N LEU A 7 18.00 -34.17 -32.04
CA LEU A 7 16.58 -33.71 -31.97
C LEU A 7 16.14 -33.72 -30.47
N LEU A 8 15.97 -32.61 -29.75
CA LEU A 8 14.87 -31.62 -29.69
C LEU A 8 13.50 -32.13 -29.14
N ILE A 9 13.16 -31.59 -27.94
CA ILE A 9 11.84 -31.14 -27.43
C ILE A 9 10.73 -32.19 -27.16
N THR A 10 10.29 -32.30 -25.90
CA THR A 10 8.95 -31.83 -25.45
C THR A 10 8.78 -31.91 -23.93
N THR A 11 8.17 -30.84 -23.43
CA THR A 11 7.67 -30.54 -22.10
C THR A 11 6.77 -31.64 -21.54
N LEU A 12 6.89 -31.92 -20.23
CA LEU A 12 5.72 -32.24 -19.42
C LEU A 12 5.80 -31.46 -18.11
N LEU A 13 5.23 -30.26 -18.17
CA LEU A 13 4.66 -29.56 -17.02
C LEU A 13 3.63 -30.50 -16.40
N LEU A 14 3.98 -31.08 -15.25
CA LEU A 14 3.02 -31.57 -14.26
C LEU A 14 3.26 -30.78 -12.98
N LEU A 15 3.01 -29.46 -13.05
CA LEU A 15 2.52 -28.77 -11.86
C LEU A 15 1.05 -29.19 -11.73
N ILE A 16 0.86 -30.28 -11.01
CA ILE A 16 -0.44 -30.60 -10.43
C ILE A 16 -0.87 -29.35 -9.68
N ALA A 17 -1.98 -28.78 -10.13
CA ALA A 17 -2.71 -27.80 -9.38
C ALA A 17 -2.95 -28.37 -7.98
N VAL A 18 -2.21 -27.88 -6.99
CA VAL A 18 -2.71 -27.85 -5.60
C VAL A 18 -3.61 -26.62 -5.53
N GLY A 19 -4.71 -26.71 -6.29
CA GLY A 19 -5.88 -25.89 -6.06
C GLY A 19 -6.61 -26.49 -4.87
N CYS A 20 -6.94 -25.59 -3.93
CA CYS A 20 -7.88 -25.77 -2.83
C CYS A 20 -7.36 -26.49 -1.58
N ASN A 21 -6.90 -25.68 -0.63
CA ASN A 21 -7.32 -25.65 0.78
C ASN A 21 -6.74 -24.33 1.35
N SER A 22 -7.46 -23.23 1.59
CA SER A 22 -8.89 -22.98 1.72
C SER A 22 -9.15 -21.54 1.26
N ARG A 23 -9.93 -21.38 0.18
CA ARG A 23 -10.57 -20.10 -0.19
C ARG A 23 -11.93 -19.97 0.50
N ASP A 24 -12.01 -20.55 1.70
CA ASP A 24 -13.14 -20.54 2.62
C ASP A 24 -12.66 -20.00 3.97
N ASN A 25 -12.09 -18.79 3.95
CA ASN A 25 -12.38 -17.88 5.03
C ASN A 25 -13.35 -16.85 4.46
N LYS A 26 -14.64 -17.22 4.45
CA LYS A 26 -15.68 -16.28 4.88
C LYS A 26 -15.41 -15.95 6.36
N SER A 27 -14.24 -15.36 6.66
CA SER A 27 -14.17 -14.43 7.76
C SER A 27 -15.17 -13.35 7.34
N ASN A 28 -16.32 -13.30 8.01
CA ASN A 28 -17.26 -12.20 7.87
C ASN A 28 -16.49 -10.93 8.23
N TYR A 29 -15.88 -10.31 7.23
CA TYR A 29 -15.13 -9.08 7.38
C TYR A 29 -16.15 -7.95 7.39
N ASN A 30 -16.75 -7.73 8.55
CA ASN A 30 -17.54 -6.55 8.83
C ASN A 30 -16.61 -5.56 9.55
N TYR A 31 -15.57 -5.08 8.87
CA TYR A 31 -14.91 -3.86 9.32
C TYR A 31 -15.46 -2.70 8.49
N THR A 32 -16.42 -2.00 9.08
CA THR A 32 -16.72 -0.62 8.72
C THR A 32 -15.53 0.24 9.15
N TRP A 33 -15.30 1.35 8.45
CA TRP A 33 -14.38 2.43 8.83
C TRP A 33 -14.78 3.11 10.16
N ASP A 34 -15.14 2.34 11.18
CA ASP A 34 -15.40 2.86 12.52
C ASP A 34 -14.04 3.18 13.15
N TYR A 35 -13.58 4.39 12.84
CA TYR A 35 -12.50 5.04 13.58
C TYR A 35 -12.85 5.14 15.07
N GLU A 36 -14.15 5.16 15.38
CA GLU A 36 -14.73 5.17 16.72
C GLU A 36 -14.54 3.81 17.43
N THR A 37 -13.42 3.68 18.13
CA THR A 37 -13.20 2.61 19.11
C THR A 37 -13.99 2.88 20.39
N GLU A 38 -14.08 1.90 21.30
CA GLU A 38 -14.67 2.11 22.64
C GLU A 38 -14.02 3.29 23.38
N GLU A 39 -12.75 3.59 23.10
CA GLU A 39 -12.00 4.71 23.67
C GLU A 39 -12.63 6.08 23.31
N TYR A 40 -13.04 6.26 22.06
CA TYR A 40 -13.49 7.56 21.54
C TYR A 40 -15.02 7.70 21.46
N LYS A 41 -15.75 6.58 21.62
CA LYS A 41 -17.20 6.50 21.44
C LYS A 41 -17.98 7.58 22.18
N ASN A 42 -17.62 7.82 23.44
CA ASN A 42 -18.31 8.77 24.30
C ASN A 42 -17.66 10.16 24.36
N MET A 43 -16.55 10.37 23.65
CA MET A 43 -15.87 11.67 23.62
C MET A 43 -16.58 12.62 22.67
N ASN A 44 -16.81 13.85 23.12
CA ASN A 44 -17.25 14.92 22.23
C ASN A 44 -16.06 15.56 21.50
N VAL A 45 -16.32 16.44 20.54
CA VAL A 45 -15.28 17.14 19.76
C VAL A 45 -14.29 17.91 20.65
N SER A 46 -14.77 18.58 21.70
CA SER A 46 -13.91 19.33 22.63
C SER A 46 -12.99 18.42 23.43
N ASP A 47 -13.49 17.24 23.84
CA ASP A 47 -12.69 16.24 24.55
C ASP A 47 -11.58 15.70 23.64
N LEU A 48 -11.90 15.42 22.37
CA LEU A 48 -10.95 14.95 21.37
C LEU A 48 -9.87 15.99 21.05
N ILE A 49 -10.25 17.26 20.89
CA ILE A 49 -9.28 18.37 20.73
C ILE A 49 -8.34 18.43 21.93
N SER A 50 -8.90 18.35 23.14
CA SER A 50 -8.11 18.40 24.37
C SER A 50 -7.15 17.21 24.48
N LEU A 51 -7.58 16.01 24.08
CA LEU A 51 -6.73 14.82 24.03
C LEU A 51 -5.61 14.97 23.01
N ARG A 52 -5.92 15.39 21.78
CA ARG A 52 -4.94 15.62 20.72
C ARG A 52 -3.87 16.62 21.15
N ASP A 53 -4.31 17.77 21.66
CA ASP A 53 -3.40 18.85 22.04
C ASP A 53 -2.51 18.43 23.22
N LYS A 54 -3.05 17.66 24.18
CA LYS A 54 -2.25 17.08 25.26
C LYS A 54 -1.18 16.12 24.73
N LEU A 55 -1.52 15.22 23.80
CA LEU A 55 -0.55 14.29 23.24
C LEU A 55 0.59 15.04 22.53
N ILE A 56 0.26 16.08 21.75
CA ILE A 56 1.27 16.95 21.13
C ILE A 56 2.13 17.65 22.19
N ASP A 57 1.51 18.14 23.27
CA ASP A 57 2.25 18.82 24.35
C ASP A 57 3.20 17.88 25.10
N ASP A 58 2.81 16.62 25.27
CA ASP A 58 3.64 15.59 25.88
C ASP A 58 4.84 15.24 24.97
N GLU A 59 4.66 15.13 23.66
CA GLU A 59 5.74 14.92 22.66
C GLU A 59 6.75 16.07 22.64
N LEU A 60 6.27 17.31 22.72
CA LEU A 60 7.10 18.51 22.62
C LEU A 60 7.75 18.91 23.96
N LYS A 61 7.60 18.08 25.00
CA LYS A 61 8.07 18.38 26.35
C LYS A 61 9.59 18.44 26.41
N GLY A 62 10.11 19.50 27.02
CA GLY A 62 11.55 19.71 27.19
C GLY A 62 12.20 20.56 26.09
N LEU A 63 11.45 20.91 25.04
CA LEU A 63 11.87 21.92 24.07
C LEU A 63 11.91 23.33 24.68
N SER A 64 12.70 24.21 24.06
CA SER A 64 12.65 25.63 24.40
C SER A 64 11.27 26.21 24.06
N LYS A 65 10.84 27.28 24.73
CA LYS A 65 9.54 27.90 24.44
C LYS A 65 9.39 28.28 22.96
N SER A 66 10.46 28.78 22.32
CA SER A 66 10.42 29.16 20.91
C SER A 66 10.19 27.94 20.02
N ASP A 67 10.92 26.85 20.27
CA ASP A 67 10.84 25.64 19.45
C ASP A 67 9.50 24.91 19.66
N TYR A 68 9.01 24.86 20.90
CA TYR A 68 7.69 24.31 21.23
C TYR A 68 6.58 25.02 20.43
N GLU A 69 6.53 26.35 20.46
CA GLU A 69 5.50 27.12 19.76
C GLU A 69 5.61 26.96 18.23
N GLN A 70 6.83 26.91 17.71
CA GLN A 70 7.06 26.69 16.28
C GLN A 70 6.56 25.30 15.86
N GLN A 71 7.00 24.24 16.53
CA GLN A 71 6.62 22.87 16.17
C GLN A 71 5.13 22.64 16.35
N LYS A 72 4.52 23.12 17.44
CA LYS A 72 3.08 23.02 17.65
C LYS A 72 2.28 23.69 16.52
N LYS A 73 2.73 24.86 16.06
CA LYS A 73 2.15 25.55 14.89
C LYS A 73 2.35 24.76 13.59
N GLU A 74 3.50 24.12 13.43
CA GLU A 74 3.80 23.30 12.26
C GLU A 74 2.96 22.02 12.22
N ILE A 75 2.69 21.39 13.35
CA ILE A 75 1.82 20.20 13.46
C ILE A 75 0.35 20.55 13.22
N LEU A 76 -0.13 21.63 13.85
CA LEU A 76 -1.54 22.03 13.83
C LEU A 76 -1.94 22.90 12.62
N GLY A 77 -1.01 23.21 11.72
CA GLY A 77 -1.29 24.07 10.58
C GLY A 77 -2.16 23.40 9.51
N ASN A 78 -2.69 24.23 8.61
CA ASN A 78 -3.69 23.83 7.61
C ASN A 78 -3.10 23.40 6.26
N ASN A 79 -1.78 23.42 6.08
CA ASN A 79 -1.18 22.95 4.84
C ASN A 79 -1.21 21.42 4.79
N ASN A 80 -1.36 20.84 3.59
CA ASN A 80 -1.49 19.38 3.39
C ASN A 80 -0.30 18.55 3.86
N TYR A 81 0.85 19.17 4.11
CA TYR A 81 2.02 18.52 4.69
C TYR A 81 2.01 18.48 6.22
N GLN A 82 1.14 19.24 6.87
CA GLN A 82 0.99 19.31 8.33
C GLN A 82 -0.09 18.33 8.78
N LEU A 83 -0.03 17.76 9.99
CA LEU A 83 -0.98 16.73 10.43
C LEU A 83 -2.46 17.14 10.27
N VAL A 84 -2.82 18.33 10.74
CA VAL A 84 -4.22 18.81 10.66
C VAL A 84 -4.61 19.08 9.22
N GLY A 85 -3.77 19.78 8.45
CA GLY A 85 -4.03 20.06 7.04
C GLY A 85 -4.07 18.80 6.19
N PHE A 86 -3.20 17.82 6.42
CA PHE A 86 -3.21 16.50 5.79
C PHE A 86 -4.57 15.84 5.98
N VAL A 87 -5.04 15.71 7.23
CA VAL A 87 -6.31 15.04 7.50
C VAL A 87 -7.48 15.83 6.91
N ASN A 88 -7.46 17.16 7.01
CA ASN A 88 -8.56 17.99 6.53
C ASN A 88 -8.65 18.05 5.00
N CYS A 89 -7.50 18.07 4.31
CA CYS A 89 -7.42 18.15 2.85
C CYS A 89 -7.68 16.81 2.18
N LEU A 90 -7.23 15.69 2.77
CA LEU A 90 -7.45 14.38 2.20
C LEU A 90 -8.83 13.83 2.58
N TYR A 91 -9.22 13.92 3.84
CA TYR A 91 -10.49 13.35 4.32
C TYR A 91 -11.61 14.39 4.36
N THR A 92 -11.75 15.24 3.34
CA THR A 92 -12.68 16.39 3.35
C THR A 92 -14.12 16.02 3.74
N ALA A 93 -14.64 14.91 3.21
CA ALA A 93 -15.99 14.42 3.48
C ALA A 93 -16.13 13.52 4.73
N MET A 94 -15.06 13.38 5.54
CA MET A 94 -15.12 12.73 6.85
C MET A 94 -15.71 13.69 7.91
N PRO A 95 -16.58 13.22 8.82
CA PRO A 95 -17.06 14.03 9.94
C PRO A 95 -15.90 14.57 10.80
N GLU A 96 -16.09 15.75 11.40
CA GLU A 96 -15.06 16.41 12.21
C GLU A 96 -14.57 15.52 13.37
N LYS A 97 -15.48 14.79 14.00
CA LYS A 97 -15.15 13.85 15.07
C LYS A 97 -14.16 12.77 14.60
N ASP A 98 -14.42 12.18 13.44
CA ASP A 98 -13.59 11.10 12.89
C ASP A 98 -12.23 11.62 12.40
N LYS A 99 -12.19 12.85 11.86
CA LYS A 99 -10.93 13.52 11.52
C LYS A 99 -10.05 13.69 12.74
N LEU A 100 -10.62 14.15 13.86
CA LEU A 100 -9.90 14.29 15.12
C LEU A 100 -9.40 12.95 15.65
N ILE A 101 -10.23 11.91 15.61
CA ILE A 101 -9.82 10.56 16.00
C ILE A 101 -8.67 10.07 15.13
N LYS A 102 -8.70 10.33 13.81
CA LYS A 102 -7.60 9.97 12.91
C LYS A 102 -6.31 10.72 13.24
N GLN A 103 -6.38 12.02 13.52
CA GLN A 103 -5.22 12.81 13.99
C GLN A 103 -4.61 12.21 15.27
N ILE A 104 -5.45 11.86 16.26
CA ILE A 104 -5.03 11.26 17.53
C ILE A 104 -4.36 9.90 17.30
N LYS A 105 -4.95 9.05 16.45
CA LYS A 105 -4.38 7.73 16.11
C LYS A 105 -3.00 7.85 15.47
N LEU A 106 -2.81 8.81 14.55
CA LEU A 106 -1.52 9.08 13.94
C LEU A 106 -0.48 9.57 14.95
N ILE A 107 -0.85 10.47 15.87
CA ILE A 107 0.05 10.95 16.93
C ILE A 107 0.50 9.80 17.83
N LYS A 108 -0.44 8.98 18.31
CA LYS A 108 -0.13 7.81 19.16
C LYS A 108 0.77 6.79 18.44
N TYR A 109 0.55 6.60 17.15
CA TYR A 109 1.41 5.72 16.36
C TYR A 109 2.83 6.28 16.25
N LEU A 110 3.00 7.57 16.01
CA LEU A 110 4.31 8.23 15.98
C LEU A 110 5.07 8.13 17.30
N ASP A 111 4.39 8.39 18.42
CA ASP A 111 4.92 8.21 19.77
C ASP A 111 5.42 6.77 19.99
N SER A 112 4.63 5.77 19.54
CA SER A 112 5.02 4.35 19.65
C SER A 112 6.28 3.97 18.88
N LEU A 113 6.71 4.79 17.92
CA LEU A 113 7.93 4.59 17.14
C LEU A 113 9.13 5.39 17.68
N ASP A 114 8.97 6.16 18.77
CA ASP A 114 10.00 7.06 19.32
C ASP A 114 10.62 7.99 18.26
N SER A 115 9.83 8.33 17.23
CA SER A 115 10.31 9.04 16.04
C SER A 115 10.11 10.55 16.12
N GLY A 116 9.39 11.02 17.15
CA GLY A 116 8.88 12.39 17.23
C GLY A 116 7.86 12.70 16.13
N ILE A 117 7.10 13.79 16.28
CA ILE A 117 6.21 14.26 15.22
C ILE A 117 7.00 15.18 14.28
N ASP A 118 7.46 14.65 13.15
CA ASP A 118 7.97 15.48 12.04
C ASP A 118 6.78 16.03 11.22
N PRO A 119 6.59 17.36 11.17
CA PRO A 119 5.51 17.99 10.40
C PRO A 119 5.79 18.05 8.89
N ALA A 120 6.82 17.36 8.39
CA ALA A 120 7.06 17.19 6.95
C ALA A 120 5.97 16.33 6.30
N GLY A 121 5.50 16.75 5.12
CA GLY A 121 4.34 16.13 4.47
C GLY A 121 4.55 14.70 4.03
N GLU A 122 5.73 14.39 3.52
CA GLU A 122 6.12 13.03 3.15
C GLU A 122 6.13 12.11 4.38
N PHE A 123 6.58 12.62 5.53
CA PHE A 123 6.63 11.85 6.76
C PHE A 123 5.23 11.49 7.26
N ILE A 124 4.29 12.45 7.30
CA ILE A 124 2.90 12.20 7.72
C ILE A 124 2.20 11.24 6.75
N TYR A 125 2.45 11.37 5.44
CA TYR A 125 1.90 10.49 4.43
C TYR A 125 2.37 9.04 4.62
N GLN A 126 3.68 8.81 4.73
CA GLN A 126 4.26 7.49 4.97
C GLN A 126 3.82 6.92 6.32
N THR A 127 3.73 7.76 7.35
CA THR A 127 3.24 7.37 8.68
C THR A 127 1.82 6.85 8.60
N ASN A 128 0.92 7.54 7.90
CA ASN A 128 -0.47 7.10 7.74
C ASN A 128 -0.58 5.76 6.99
N MET A 129 0.25 5.56 5.96
CA MET A 129 0.31 4.29 5.23
C MET A 129 0.82 3.16 6.14
N ASN A 130 1.93 3.39 6.85
CA ASN A 130 2.52 2.43 7.77
C ASN A 130 1.57 2.09 8.92
N TYR A 131 0.90 3.07 9.51
CA TYR A 131 -0.09 2.88 10.57
C TYR A 131 -1.20 1.91 10.13
N GLN A 132 -1.81 2.16 8.97
CA GLN A 132 -2.92 1.35 8.47
C GLN A 132 -2.48 -0.09 8.14
N LEU A 133 -1.29 -0.27 7.59
CA LEU A 133 -0.75 -1.60 7.34
C LEU A 133 -0.37 -2.32 8.61
N ASN A 134 0.19 -1.62 9.61
CA ASN A 134 0.48 -2.20 10.91
C ASN A 134 -0.80 -2.69 11.60
N GLU A 135 -1.88 -1.88 11.59
CA GLU A 135 -3.19 -2.30 12.08
C GLU A 135 -3.71 -3.52 11.31
N PHE A 136 -3.64 -3.48 9.97
CA PHE A 136 -4.10 -4.58 9.12
C PHE A 136 -3.37 -5.89 9.45
N PHE A 137 -2.04 -5.87 9.52
CA PHE A 137 -1.23 -7.04 9.84
C PHE A 137 -1.51 -7.56 11.25
N THR A 138 -1.70 -6.65 12.21
CA THR A 138 -1.95 -7.02 13.61
C THR A 138 -3.31 -7.69 13.78
N ILE A 139 -4.38 -7.06 13.29
CA ILE A 139 -5.75 -7.60 13.43
C ILE A 139 -5.91 -8.93 12.69
N ASN A 140 -5.22 -9.10 11.56
CA ASN A 140 -5.29 -10.33 10.76
C ASN A 140 -4.23 -11.37 11.13
N ASN A 141 -3.42 -11.14 12.17
CA ASN A 141 -2.32 -12.03 12.59
C ASN A 141 -1.37 -12.41 11.44
N LEU A 142 -0.99 -11.43 10.63
CA LEU A 142 -0.12 -11.60 9.46
C LEU A 142 1.36 -11.30 9.73
N TRP A 143 1.70 -10.91 10.96
CA TRP A 143 3.08 -10.74 11.36
C TRP A 143 3.80 -12.09 11.49
N THR A 144 4.93 -12.21 10.81
CA THR A 144 5.91 -13.28 11.00
C THR A 144 7.05 -12.77 11.88
N GLU A 145 7.87 -13.67 12.42
CA GLU A 145 9.04 -13.21 13.18
C GLU A 145 10.04 -12.46 12.28
N GLU A 146 10.21 -12.90 11.03
CA GLU A 146 11.12 -12.28 10.07
C GLU A 146 10.70 -10.86 9.68
N ASN A 147 9.40 -10.62 9.43
CA ASN A 147 8.94 -9.31 8.99
C ASN A 147 8.89 -8.28 10.15
N LYS A 148 8.66 -8.72 11.40
CA LYS A 148 8.86 -7.89 12.60
C LYS A 148 10.33 -7.49 12.78
N GLU A 149 11.26 -8.44 12.64
CA GLU A 149 12.69 -8.18 12.82
C GLU A 149 13.22 -7.16 11.80
N LYS A 150 12.81 -7.30 10.54
CA LYS A 150 13.21 -6.39 9.46
C LYS A 150 12.44 -5.07 9.46
N GLN A 151 11.41 -4.93 10.29
CA GLN A 151 10.50 -3.78 10.32
C GLN A 151 9.94 -3.42 8.94
N CYS A 152 9.58 -4.45 8.15
CA CYS A 152 9.04 -4.28 6.81
C CYS A 152 7.92 -5.29 6.55
N PHE A 153 7.12 -5.04 5.52
CA PHE A 153 6.00 -5.91 5.17
C PHE A 153 6.46 -6.98 4.18
N ASP A 154 6.17 -8.25 4.47
CA ASP A 154 6.49 -9.34 3.55
C ASP A 154 5.69 -9.18 2.26
N PRO A 155 6.36 -9.02 1.10
CA PRO A 155 5.69 -8.79 -0.16
C PRO A 155 4.80 -9.96 -0.59
N THR A 156 5.08 -11.19 -0.17
CA THR A 156 4.23 -12.36 -0.45
C THR A 156 2.91 -12.24 0.30
N ILE A 157 2.97 -11.87 1.58
CA ILE A 157 1.78 -11.64 2.41
C ILE A 157 0.95 -10.48 1.85
N LEU A 158 1.61 -9.40 1.43
CA LEU A 158 0.91 -8.26 0.82
C LEU A 158 0.22 -8.65 -0.49
N VAL A 159 0.88 -9.43 -1.35
CA VAL A 159 0.29 -9.97 -2.59
C VAL A 159 -0.95 -10.80 -2.28
N ASP A 160 -0.85 -11.75 -1.35
CA ASP A 160 -1.93 -12.69 -1.01
C ASP A 160 -3.14 -11.98 -0.38
N ASN A 161 -2.96 -10.74 0.09
CA ASN A 161 -3.99 -9.93 0.74
C ASN A 161 -4.30 -8.63 -0.03
N PHE A 162 -3.90 -8.52 -1.30
CA PHE A 162 -4.03 -7.28 -2.10
C PHE A 162 -5.44 -6.66 -1.97
N GLU A 163 -6.48 -7.42 -2.33
CA GLU A 163 -7.87 -6.92 -2.35
C GLU A 163 -8.32 -6.50 -0.95
N LYS A 164 -7.95 -7.25 0.09
CA LYS A 164 -8.29 -6.94 1.48
C LYS A 164 -7.58 -5.69 2.00
N ILE A 165 -6.32 -5.48 1.63
CA ILE A 165 -5.57 -4.26 1.97
C ILE A 165 -6.26 -3.06 1.31
N TYR A 166 -6.57 -3.18 0.02
CA TYR A 166 -7.31 -2.14 -0.71
C TYR A 166 -8.67 -1.88 -0.08
N GLU A 167 -9.40 -2.89 0.39
CA GLU A 167 -10.69 -2.71 1.07
C GLU A 167 -10.56 -2.09 2.47
N TYR A 168 -9.55 -2.49 3.24
CA TYR A 168 -9.35 -2.05 4.63
C TYR A 168 -8.74 -0.65 4.76
N THR A 169 -7.78 -0.31 3.90
CA THR A 169 -6.99 0.93 4.00
C THR A 169 -7.57 2.03 3.12
N ASP A 170 -7.16 3.27 3.33
CA ASP A 170 -7.58 4.43 2.52
C ASP A 170 -6.65 4.65 1.33
N LEU A 171 -5.86 3.64 1.02
CA LEU A 171 -4.97 3.62 -0.12
C LEU A 171 -5.80 3.34 -1.37
N ASN A 172 -5.58 4.11 -2.42
CA ASN A 172 -6.11 3.76 -3.73
C ASN A 172 -5.39 2.52 -4.27
N LYS A 173 -6.00 1.84 -5.24
CA LYS A 173 -5.48 0.58 -5.79
C LYS A 173 -4.09 0.71 -6.43
N TYR A 174 -3.75 1.89 -6.97
CA TYR A 174 -2.45 2.16 -7.57
C TYR A 174 -1.36 2.25 -6.49
N LEU A 175 -1.68 2.89 -5.37
CA LEU A 175 -0.78 2.97 -4.22
C LEU A 175 -0.57 1.61 -3.54
N VAL A 176 -1.62 0.77 -3.43
CA VAL A 176 -1.46 -0.62 -2.94
C VAL A 176 -0.54 -1.42 -3.86
N PHE A 177 -0.68 -1.27 -5.18
CA PHE A 177 0.22 -1.90 -6.14
C PHE A 177 1.67 -1.43 -5.95
N GLU A 178 1.90 -0.11 -5.86
CA GLU A 178 3.25 0.45 -5.69
C GLU A 178 3.88 0.03 -4.36
N LEU A 179 3.09 -0.02 -3.28
CA LEU A 179 3.55 -0.50 -1.97
C LEU A 179 4.05 -1.94 -2.03
N ILE A 180 3.31 -2.83 -2.69
CA ILE A 180 3.74 -4.22 -2.85
C ILE A 180 5.02 -4.27 -3.67
N ARG A 181 5.08 -3.49 -4.75
CA ARG A 181 6.23 -3.42 -5.65
C ARG A 181 7.49 -2.95 -4.92
N SER A 182 7.40 -1.88 -4.11
CA SER A 182 8.52 -1.37 -3.33
C SER A 182 8.95 -2.31 -2.20
N SER A 183 7.98 -2.97 -1.54
CA SER A 183 8.25 -3.90 -0.44
C SER A 183 9.15 -5.08 -0.84
N TYR A 184 9.20 -5.48 -2.11
CA TYR A 184 10.19 -6.47 -2.58
C TYR A 184 11.62 -6.00 -2.36
N GLY A 185 11.91 -4.74 -2.68
CA GLY A 185 13.23 -4.14 -2.49
C GLY A 185 13.61 -4.11 -1.02
N ASP A 186 12.71 -3.61 -0.19
CA ASP A 186 12.94 -3.46 1.25
C ASP A 186 13.08 -4.81 1.97
N TYR A 187 12.29 -5.80 1.58
CA TYR A 187 12.25 -7.12 2.24
C TYR A 187 13.35 -8.08 1.75
N THR A 188 13.63 -8.09 0.45
CA THR A 188 14.51 -9.08 -0.19
C THR A 188 15.86 -8.51 -0.65
N GLY A 189 16.02 -7.18 -0.66
CA GLY A 189 17.16 -6.50 -1.25
C GLY A 189 17.23 -6.61 -2.79
N LYS A 190 16.14 -7.07 -3.42
CA LYS A 190 16.05 -7.28 -4.87
C LYS A 190 14.80 -6.63 -5.43
N SER A 191 14.91 -6.13 -6.66
CA SER A 191 13.74 -5.70 -7.42
C SER A 191 12.80 -6.88 -7.66
N ILE A 192 11.50 -6.59 -7.65
CA ILE A 192 10.46 -7.52 -8.08
C ILE A 192 10.73 -8.00 -9.52
N SER A 193 10.37 -9.24 -9.84
CA SER A 193 10.49 -9.75 -11.21
C SER A 193 9.33 -9.29 -12.08
N LEU A 194 9.58 -9.19 -13.38
CA LEU A 194 8.57 -8.77 -14.36
C LEU A 194 7.35 -9.72 -14.37
N GLU A 195 7.55 -11.02 -14.15
CA GLU A 195 6.46 -12.01 -14.05
C GLU A 195 5.57 -11.75 -12.84
N LYS A 196 6.16 -11.33 -11.71
CA LYS A 196 5.40 -11.01 -10.50
C LYS A 196 4.68 -9.67 -10.64
N GLU A 197 5.26 -8.68 -11.32
CA GLU A 197 4.56 -7.45 -11.67
C GLU A 197 3.33 -7.73 -12.55
N ILE A 198 3.43 -8.61 -13.55
CA ILE A 198 2.28 -9.03 -14.37
C ILE A 198 1.21 -9.74 -13.52
N PHE A 199 1.61 -10.57 -12.56
CA PHE A 199 0.66 -11.18 -11.62
C PHE A 199 -0.11 -10.08 -10.86
N LEU A 200 0.59 -9.09 -10.32
CA LEU A 200 -0.03 -7.96 -9.60
C LEU A 200 -0.97 -7.14 -10.49
N LEU A 201 -0.61 -6.90 -11.76
CA LEU A 201 -1.49 -6.21 -12.70
C LEU A 201 -2.78 -6.97 -12.98
N ASN A 202 -2.74 -8.31 -12.97
CA ASN A 202 -3.95 -9.12 -13.10
C ASN A 202 -4.83 -9.04 -11.85
N GLU A 203 -4.25 -9.08 -10.65
CA GLU A 203 -5.00 -8.87 -9.40
C GLU A 203 -5.66 -7.49 -9.42
N LEU A 204 -4.91 -6.43 -9.75
CA LEU A 204 -5.40 -5.06 -9.85
C LEU A 204 -6.59 -4.94 -10.83
N LYS A 205 -6.51 -5.58 -11.99
CA LYS A 205 -7.57 -5.56 -13.01
C LYS A 205 -8.87 -6.19 -12.51
N ASN A 206 -8.79 -7.17 -11.62
CA ASN A 206 -9.96 -7.90 -11.13
C ASN A 206 -10.66 -7.22 -9.95
N ILE A 207 -10.03 -6.22 -9.35
CA ILE A 207 -10.62 -5.47 -8.24
C ILE A 207 -11.81 -4.69 -8.75
N ASN A 208 -12.95 -4.98 -8.14
CA ASN A 208 -14.14 -4.18 -8.36
C ASN A 208 -13.97 -2.89 -7.58
N ASP A 209 -13.54 -1.84 -8.28
CA ASP A 209 -13.28 -0.53 -7.72
C ASP A 209 -14.59 0.17 -7.31
N LYS A 210 -15.14 -0.29 -6.19
CA LYS A 210 -16.33 0.29 -5.57
C LYS A 210 -15.97 1.45 -4.65
N LYS A 211 -14.69 1.64 -4.31
CA LYS A 211 -14.20 2.87 -3.66
C LYS A 211 -14.05 3.97 -4.71
N SER A 212 -15.17 4.38 -5.29
CA SER A 212 -15.31 5.73 -5.84
C SER A 212 -15.30 6.68 -4.65
N ASP A 213 -14.12 6.95 -4.10
CA ASP A 213 -13.98 7.76 -2.90
C ASP A 213 -13.00 8.89 -3.14
N ASN A 214 -13.56 10.05 -3.46
CA ASN A 214 -12.86 11.31 -3.69
C ASN A 214 -12.13 11.84 -2.42
N ARG A 215 -12.13 11.08 -1.32
CA ARG A 215 -11.40 11.32 -0.07
C ARG A 215 -10.03 10.62 -0.02
N LEU A 216 -9.69 9.79 -1.00
CA LEU A 216 -8.43 9.04 -1.04
C LEU A 216 -7.34 9.86 -1.75
N VAL A 217 -6.09 9.68 -1.33
CA VAL A 217 -4.86 10.30 -1.84
C VAL A 217 -4.95 10.65 -3.33
N ASP A 218 -4.53 11.87 -3.70
CA ASP A 218 -4.37 12.44 -5.05
C ASP A 218 -4.32 11.34 -6.13
N GLU A 219 -5.52 10.89 -6.53
CA GLU A 219 -5.68 9.69 -7.35
C GLU A 219 -5.03 9.91 -8.71
N ASP A 220 -5.03 11.15 -9.18
CA ASP A 220 -4.38 11.57 -10.41
C ASP A 220 -2.86 11.43 -10.30
N TYR A 221 -2.23 11.84 -9.20
CA TYR A 221 -0.79 11.67 -9.01
C TYR A 221 -0.40 10.18 -9.04
N GLU A 222 -1.04 9.36 -8.22
CA GLU A 222 -0.72 7.92 -8.12
C GLU A 222 -1.06 7.17 -9.41
N LYS A 223 -2.17 7.50 -10.07
CA LYS A 223 -2.52 6.96 -11.39
C LYS A 223 -1.47 7.35 -12.43
N ASN A 224 -0.97 8.59 -12.41
CA ASN A 224 0.06 9.03 -13.37
C ASN A 224 1.40 8.32 -13.16
N LEU A 225 1.81 8.11 -11.90
CA LEU A 225 2.99 7.30 -11.58
C LEU A 225 2.81 5.87 -12.09
N PHE A 226 1.67 5.25 -11.80
CA PHE A 226 1.34 3.91 -12.28
C PHE A 226 1.34 3.82 -13.81
N LEU A 227 0.77 4.79 -14.52
CA LEU A 227 0.78 4.85 -15.98
C LEU A 227 2.21 5.00 -16.55
N SER A 228 3.08 5.75 -15.88
CA SER A 228 4.49 5.85 -16.24
C SER A 228 5.18 4.49 -16.10
N HIS A 229 4.94 3.79 -14.99
CA HIS A 229 5.47 2.46 -14.74
C HIS A 229 5.00 1.45 -15.80
N LEU A 230 3.69 1.44 -16.14
CA LEU A 230 3.15 0.58 -17.20
C LEU A 230 3.83 0.80 -18.56
N ARG A 231 4.13 2.05 -18.93
CA ARG A 231 4.85 2.37 -20.18
C ARG A 231 6.28 1.83 -20.17
N SER A 232 6.95 1.89 -19.02
CA SER A 232 8.28 1.29 -18.84
C SER A 232 8.23 -0.23 -19.01
N MET A 233 7.32 -0.92 -18.30
CA MET A 233 7.12 -2.37 -18.41
C MET A 233 6.82 -2.80 -19.85
N LYS A 234 5.94 -2.06 -20.54
CA LYS A 234 5.62 -2.32 -21.94
C LYS A 234 6.87 -2.29 -22.82
N THR A 235 7.71 -1.28 -22.63
CA THR A 235 8.97 -1.13 -23.39
C THR A 235 9.90 -2.32 -23.14
N GLU A 236 9.99 -2.79 -21.89
CA GLU A 236 10.77 -3.98 -21.56
C GLU A 236 10.24 -5.24 -22.26
N PHE A 237 8.93 -5.47 -22.22
CA PHE A 237 8.30 -6.61 -22.92
C PHE A 237 8.46 -6.54 -24.45
N GLU A 238 8.32 -5.36 -25.04
CA GLU A 238 8.54 -5.15 -26.48
C GLU A 238 10.00 -5.38 -26.87
N SER A 239 10.95 -5.07 -25.98
CA SER A 239 12.37 -5.39 -26.15
C SER A 239 12.59 -6.91 -26.10
N LYS A 240 12.06 -7.59 -25.07
CA LYS A 240 12.13 -9.05 -24.93
C LYS A 240 11.58 -9.77 -26.15
N LEU A 241 10.46 -9.30 -26.72
CA LEU A 241 9.83 -9.92 -27.90
C LEU A 241 10.74 -9.94 -29.14
N LYS A 242 11.74 -9.04 -29.22
CA LYS A 242 12.71 -8.96 -30.33
C LYS A 242 13.89 -9.93 -30.15
N GLU A 243 14.01 -10.61 -29.01
CA GLU A 243 15.09 -11.57 -28.77
C GLU A 243 14.97 -12.80 -29.68
N GLU A 244 16.09 -13.19 -30.28
CA GLU A 244 16.13 -14.23 -31.32
C GLU A 244 15.78 -15.64 -30.81
N LYS A 245 15.87 -15.88 -29.50
CA LYS A 245 15.82 -17.22 -28.90
C LYS A 245 14.51 -17.56 -28.17
N LEU A 246 13.44 -16.79 -28.38
CA LEU A 246 12.14 -17.10 -27.77
C LEU A 246 11.40 -18.20 -28.52
N SER A 247 10.89 -19.17 -27.78
CA SER A 247 9.89 -20.13 -28.26
C SER A 247 8.58 -19.44 -28.62
N GLN A 248 7.73 -20.14 -29.37
CA GLN A 248 6.41 -19.60 -29.76
C GLN A 248 5.53 -19.30 -28.55
N ILE A 249 5.55 -20.16 -27.52
CA ILE A 249 4.78 -20.00 -26.29
C ILE A 249 5.24 -18.75 -25.52
N GLU A 250 6.55 -18.52 -25.42
CA GLU A 250 7.08 -17.32 -24.76
C GLU A 250 6.66 -16.04 -25.49
N LYS A 251 6.70 -16.04 -26.83
CA LYS A 251 6.23 -14.90 -27.65
C LYS A 251 4.74 -14.63 -27.43
N GLU A 252 3.92 -15.67 -27.34
CA GLU A 252 2.48 -15.54 -27.09
C GLU A 252 2.19 -14.99 -25.69
N ASN A 253 2.90 -15.48 -24.66
CA ASN A 253 2.80 -14.96 -23.30
C ASN A 253 3.19 -13.47 -23.23
N ILE A 254 4.31 -13.08 -23.84
CA ILE A 254 4.76 -11.68 -23.89
C ILE A 254 3.71 -10.79 -24.58
N LYS A 255 3.14 -11.25 -25.70
CA LYS A 255 2.07 -10.50 -26.40
C LYS A 255 0.82 -10.32 -25.52
N SER A 256 0.41 -11.37 -24.81
CA SER A 256 -0.72 -11.29 -23.88
C SER A 256 -0.45 -10.31 -22.74
N ASN A 257 0.77 -10.28 -22.20
CA ASN A 257 1.19 -9.32 -21.17
C ASN A 257 1.17 -7.87 -21.70
N ILE A 258 1.65 -7.64 -22.92
CA ILE A 258 1.57 -6.33 -23.58
C ILE A 258 0.11 -5.90 -23.79
N GLU A 259 -0.77 -6.84 -24.15
CA GLU A 259 -2.20 -6.57 -24.29
C GLU A 259 -2.85 -6.18 -22.96
N LEU A 260 -2.55 -6.89 -21.88
CA LEU A 260 -2.97 -6.53 -20.52
C LEU A 260 -2.55 -5.09 -20.18
N ILE A 261 -1.27 -4.77 -20.37
CA ILE A 261 -0.73 -3.43 -20.09
C ILE A 261 -1.43 -2.37 -20.93
N ASN A 262 -1.62 -2.60 -22.24
CA ASN A 262 -2.32 -1.67 -23.12
C ASN A 262 -3.78 -1.43 -22.68
N ASN A 263 -4.46 -2.46 -22.19
CA ASN A 263 -5.82 -2.34 -21.68
C ASN A 263 -5.87 -1.50 -20.39
N LEU A 264 -4.89 -1.66 -19.50
CA LEU A 264 -4.77 -0.86 -18.28
C LEU A 264 -4.36 0.60 -18.56
N ILE A 265 -3.59 0.87 -19.61
CA ILE A 265 -3.23 2.26 -19.99
C ILE A 265 -4.45 3.02 -20.55
N LYS A 266 -5.40 2.33 -21.18
CA LYS A 266 -6.58 2.95 -21.83
C LYS A 266 -7.70 3.30 -20.86
N ASN A 267 -7.74 2.67 -19.68
CA ASN A 267 -8.79 2.82 -18.66
C ASN A 267 -8.25 3.62 -17.47
#